data_AF-A0A3L7WP00-F1
#
_entry.id   AF-A0A3L7WP00-F1
#
_cell.length_a   1.000
_cell.length_b   1.000
_cell.length_c   1.000
_cell.angle_alpha   90.00
_cell.angle_beta   90.00
_cell.angle_gamma   90.00
#
_symmetry.space_group_name_H-M   'P 1'
#
loop_
_entity.id
_entity.type
_entity.pdbx_description
1 polymer ?
#
loop_
_entity_poly.entity_id
_entity_poly.type
_entity_poly.pdbx_seq_one_letter_code
_entity_poly.pdbx_strand_id
1 'polypeptide(L)'
;MEHHAHEGNGMNDHRTILVERISEDEGLTGDLGGDAADALRAWASRQATQEAESPTLTNALVTQRIGMIRTVARAVAARAARESIDVVAEAQRQYALVRSAPDTTMAIRTGPMSSPRRERRTAKPRWWQRLVFWRSTK
;
A
#
# COMPACT_ATOMS: atom_id res chain seq x y z
N MET A 1 -18.35 -3.36 45.21
CA MET A 1 -18.97 -2.61 44.11
C MET A 1 -17.94 -2.48 43.02
N GLU A 2 -18.13 -3.33 42.03
CA GLU A 2 -17.80 -3.25 40.61
C GLU A 2 -16.60 -2.39 40.15
N HIS A 3 -15.70 -3.11 39.48
CA HIS A 3 -14.63 -2.66 38.61
C HIS A 3 -15.15 -1.79 37.45
N HIS A 4 -14.20 -1.16 36.74
CA HIS A 4 -14.29 -0.58 35.39
C HIS A 4 -14.43 0.94 35.30
N ALA A 5 -13.28 1.61 35.39
CA ALA A 5 -13.06 2.90 34.72
C ALA A 5 -11.60 2.97 34.24
N HIS A 6 -11.23 2.12 33.27
CA HIS A 6 -9.92 2.17 32.59
C HIS A 6 -10.03 2.07 31.07
N GLU A 7 -11.18 2.43 30.49
CA GLU A 7 -11.36 2.40 29.02
C GLU A 7 -10.91 3.69 28.31
N GLY A 8 -10.47 4.71 29.05
CA GLY A 8 -10.01 5.99 28.48
C GLY A 8 -8.54 6.05 28.02
N ASN A 9 -7.68 5.12 28.46
CA ASN A 9 -6.23 5.22 28.21
C ASN A 9 -5.77 4.42 26.98
N GLY A 10 -6.26 3.19 26.81
CA GLY A 10 -5.79 2.30 25.73
C GLY A 10 -6.07 2.79 24.31
N MET A 11 -7.10 3.63 24.13
CA MET A 11 -7.46 4.21 22.82
C MET A 11 -6.42 5.24 22.36
N ASN A 12 -5.84 6.00 23.29
CA ASN A 12 -4.78 6.96 23.02
C ASN A 12 -3.44 6.24 22.87
N ASP A 13 -3.19 5.25 23.74
CA ASP A 13 -1.97 4.43 23.71
C ASP A 13 -1.78 3.72 22.37
N HIS A 14 -2.82 3.10 21.80
CA HIS A 14 -2.74 2.41 20.50
C HIS A 14 -2.31 3.35 19.37
N ARG A 15 -2.87 4.57 19.34
CA ARG A 15 -2.57 5.55 18.29
C ARG A 15 -1.16 6.11 18.44
N THR A 16 -0.73 6.37 19.67
CA THR A 16 0.64 6.78 19.98
C THR A 16 1.65 5.74 19.51
N ILE A 17 1.45 4.46 19.84
CA ILE A 17 2.32 3.35 19.40
C ILE A 17 2.43 3.29 17.87
N LEU A 18 1.33 3.52 17.15
CA LEU A 18 1.35 3.50 15.70
C LEU A 18 2.17 4.65 15.09
N VAL A 19 2.14 5.83 15.69
CA VAL A 19 2.95 6.99 15.26
C VAL A 19 4.42 6.75 15.57
N GLU A 20 4.74 6.27 16.77
CA GLU A 20 6.12 5.92 17.17
C GLU A 20 6.74 4.90 16.20
N ARG A 21 5.97 3.89 15.81
CA ARG A 21 6.39 2.87 14.84
C ARG A 21 6.75 3.41 13.45
N ILE A 22 6.29 4.61 13.05
CA ILE A 22 6.77 5.24 11.81
C ILE A 22 8.18 5.78 12.02
N SER A 23 8.42 6.45 13.14
CA SER A 23 9.72 7.04 13.46
C SER A 23 10.80 5.97 13.62
N GLU A 24 10.43 4.79 14.14
CA GLU A 24 11.30 3.62 14.31
C GLU A 24 11.46 2.76 13.04
N ASP A 25 10.72 3.05 11.96
CA ASP A 25 10.79 2.24 10.73
C ASP A 25 12.07 2.58 9.96
N GLU A 26 13.14 1.84 10.24
CA GLU A 26 14.45 1.97 9.58
C GLU A 26 14.34 1.79 8.06
N GLY A 27 13.41 0.96 7.60
CA GLY A 27 13.17 0.70 6.18
C GLY A 27 12.26 1.72 5.49
N LEU A 28 11.81 2.76 6.19
CA LEU A 28 10.84 3.73 5.65
C LEU A 28 11.39 4.51 4.46
N THR A 29 12.68 4.90 4.53
CA THR A 29 13.36 5.71 3.52
C THR A 29 14.18 4.88 2.54
N GLY A 30 14.26 3.55 2.73
CA GLY A 30 15.06 2.65 1.89
C GLY A 30 16.49 3.15 1.73
N ASP A 31 16.96 3.22 0.49
CA ASP A 31 18.32 3.67 0.13
C ASP A 31 18.46 5.21 0.06
N LEU A 32 17.40 5.98 0.37
CA LEU A 32 17.54 7.43 0.44
C LEU A 32 18.44 7.83 1.61
N GLY A 33 19.36 8.76 1.34
CA GLY A 33 20.22 9.39 2.34
C GLY A 33 20.03 10.91 2.39
N GLY A 34 20.54 11.51 3.47
CA GLY A 34 20.57 12.96 3.67
C GLY A 34 19.20 13.61 3.70
N ASP A 35 19.12 14.86 3.23
CA ASP A 35 17.95 15.72 3.35
C ASP A 35 16.67 15.11 2.75
N ALA A 36 16.78 14.30 1.69
CA ALA A 36 15.62 13.65 1.08
C ALA A 36 15.03 12.55 1.98
N ALA A 37 15.88 11.79 2.66
CA ALA A 37 15.42 10.78 3.63
C ALA A 37 14.76 11.46 4.83
N ASP A 38 15.37 12.54 5.34
CA ASP A 38 14.85 13.30 6.48
C ASP A 38 13.51 13.98 6.15
N ALA A 39 13.40 14.59 4.97
CA ALA A 39 12.16 15.20 4.50
C ALA A 39 11.03 14.18 4.36
N LEU A 40 11.32 12.99 3.83
CA LEU A 40 10.33 11.92 3.68
C LEU A 40 9.89 11.34 5.03
N ARG A 41 10.84 11.13 5.96
CA ARG A 41 10.54 10.70 7.33
C ARG A 41 9.70 11.74 8.07
N ALA A 42 10.07 13.01 8.00
CA ALA A 42 9.32 14.11 8.61
C ALA A 42 7.90 14.21 8.04
N TRP A 43 7.72 14.05 6.73
CA TRP A 43 6.40 13.98 6.11
C TRP A 43 5.56 12.82 6.67
N ALA A 44 6.13 11.61 6.72
CA ALA A 44 5.43 10.42 7.18
C ALA A 44 5.00 10.54 8.66
N SER A 45 5.90 10.98 9.53
CA SER A 45 5.59 11.20 10.95
C SER A 45 4.48 12.23 11.12
N ARG A 46 4.56 13.37 10.42
CA ARG A 46 3.54 14.43 10.49
C ARG A 46 2.17 13.93 10.03
N GLN A 47 2.11 13.17 8.93
CA GLN A 47 0.85 12.63 8.43
C GLN A 47 0.26 11.58 9.39
N ALA A 48 1.10 10.72 9.98
CA ALA A 48 0.60 9.74 10.94
C ALA A 48 0.07 10.39 12.23
N THR A 49 0.75 11.43 12.73
CA THR A 49 0.22 12.24 13.85
C THR A 49 -1.14 12.84 13.51
N GLN A 50 -1.29 13.43 12.32
CA GLN A 50 -2.58 14.01 11.88
C GLN A 50 -3.71 12.97 11.82
N GLU A 51 -3.43 11.77 11.32
CA GLU A 51 -4.44 10.69 11.27
C GLU A 51 -4.74 10.13 12.67
N ALA A 52 -3.73 10.03 13.55
CA ALA A 52 -3.88 9.57 14.92
C ALA A 52 -4.69 10.55 15.79
N GLU A 53 -4.48 11.85 15.63
CA GLU A 53 -5.20 12.89 16.38
C GLU A 53 -6.64 13.07 15.92
N SER A 54 -7.04 12.47 14.79
CA SER A 54 -8.39 12.61 14.25
C SER A 54 -9.45 11.97 15.18
N PRO A 55 -10.36 12.75 15.79
CA PRO A 55 -11.36 12.20 16.71
C PRO A 55 -12.49 11.48 15.97
N THR A 56 -12.62 11.68 14.66
CA THR A 56 -13.68 11.10 13.83
C THR A 56 -13.33 9.74 13.26
N LEU A 57 -12.06 9.32 13.35
CA LEU A 57 -11.60 8.03 12.86
C LEU A 57 -11.63 6.98 13.96
N THR A 58 -11.97 5.74 13.59
CA THR A 58 -11.83 4.58 14.46
C THR A 58 -10.37 4.12 14.49
N ASN A 59 -9.96 3.37 15.52
CA ASN A 59 -8.59 2.83 15.60
C ASN A 59 -8.24 1.94 14.40
N ALA A 60 -9.22 1.20 13.87
CA ALA A 60 -9.04 0.39 12.67
C ALA A 60 -8.70 1.27 11.45
N LEU A 61 -9.44 2.36 11.24
CA LEU A 61 -9.19 3.30 10.14
C LEU A 61 -7.85 4.04 10.33
N VAL A 62 -7.51 4.44 11.56
CA VAL A 62 -6.19 5.04 11.87
C VAL A 62 -5.06 4.06 11.53
N THR A 63 -5.19 2.80 11.95
CA THR A 63 -4.21 1.74 11.65
C THR A 63 -4.05 1.55 10.14
N GLN A 64 -5.16 1.50 9.41
CA GLN A 64 -5.16 1.39 7.95
C GLN A 64 -4.45 2.57 7.29
N ARG A 65 -4.78 3.81 7.68
CA ARG A 65 -4.19 5.03 7.11
C ARG A 65 -2.70 5.15 7.42
N ILE A 66 -2.28 4.82 8.64
CA ILE A 66 -0.86 4.76 9.00
C ILE A 66 -0.12 3.70 8.17
N GLY A 67 -0.76 2.55 7.90
CA GLY A 67 -0.22 1.55 6.97
C GLY A 67 -0.08 2.07 5.53
N MET A 68 -1.03 2.86 5.05
CA MET A 68 -0.95 3.52 3.75
C MET A 68 0.20 4.53 3.70
N ILE A 69 0.38 5.35 4.74
CA ILE A 69 1.50 6.31 4.84
C ILE A 69 2.84 5.59 4.72
N ARG A 70 3.04 4.49 5.46
CA ARG A 70 4.27 3.68 5.38
C ARG A 70 4.50 3.11 3.98
N THR A 71 3.43 2.61 3.35
CA THR A 71 3.49 2.04 2.00
C THR A 71 3.87 3.10 0.97
N VAL A 72 3.26 4.28 1.04
CA VAL A 72 3.57 5.42 0.16
C VAL A 72 5.00 5.88 0.38
N ALA A 73 5.44 6.07 1.63
CA ALA A 73 6.82 6.48 1.91
C ALA A 73 7.83 5.53 1.27
N ARG A 74 7.67 4.21 1.46
CA ARG A 74 8.55 3.21 0.86
C ARG A 74 8.51 3.21 -0.67
N ALA A 75 7.33 3.37 -1.27
CA ALA A 75 7.19 3.45 -2.72
C ALA A 75 7.89 4.69 -3.31
N VAL A 76 7.73 5.84 -2.65
CA VAL A 76 8.40 7.08 -3.03
C VAL A 76 9.90 6.97 -2.84
N ALA A 77 10.36 6.39 -1.73
CA ALA A 77 11.78 6.13 -1.50
C ALA A 77 12.41 5.28 -2.61
N ALA A 78 11.78 4.14 -2.94
CA ALA A 78 12.23 3.27 -4.00
C ALA A 78 12.22 3.95 -5.39
N ARG A 79 11.34 4.93 -5.61
CA ARG A 79 11.31 5.71 -6.86
C ARG A 79 12.40 6.78 -6.86
N ALA A 80 12.53 7.53 -5.79
CA ALA A 80 13.50 8.60 -5.64
C ALA A 80 14.96 8.10 -5.62
N ALA A 81 15.19 6.84 -5.23
CA ALA A 81 16.50 6.19 -5.39
C ALA A 81 16.94 6.03 -6.86
N ARG A 82 16.00 6.11 -7.81
CA ARG A 82 16.24 5.95 -9.26
C ARG A 82 16.00 7.23 -10.07
N GLU A 83 15.24 8.16 -9.52
CA GLU A 83 14.78 9.37 -10.19
C GLU A 83 14.97 10.58 -9.27
N SER A 84 15.46 11.69 -9.81
CA SER A 84 15.49 12.96 -9.07
C SER A 84 14.09 13.54 -8.99
N ILE A 85 13.40 13.32 -7.86
CA ILE A 85 12.04 13.81 -7.60
C ILE A 85 11.96 14.53 -6.25
N ASP A 86 11.00 15.45 -6.15
CA ASP A 86 10.59 15.98 -4.84
C ASP A 86 9.81 14.88 -4.09
N VAL A 87 10.48 14.28 -3.10
CA VAL A 87 9.94 13.16 -2.29
C VAL A 87 8.70 13.57 -1.50
N VAL A 88 8.62 14.81 -1.02
CA VAL A 88 7.47 15.28 -0.22
C VAL A 88 6.27 15.50 -1.12
N ALA A 89 6.46 16.19 -2.25
CA ALA A 89 5.39 16.44 -3.20
C ALA A 89 4.84 15.14 -3.80
N GLU A 90 5.70 14.19 -4.13
CA GLU A 90 5.28 12.87 -4.62
C GLU A 90 4.54 12.07 -3.55
N ALA A 91 5.04 12.05 -2.30
CA ALA A 91 4.38 11.34 -1.21
C ALA A 91 2.98 11.90 -0.92
N GLN A 92 2.82 13.23 -0.92
CA GLN A 92 1.52 13.87 -0.78
C GLN A 92 0.56 13.49 -1.92
N ARG A 93 1.03 13.55 -3.17
CA ARG A 93 0.24 13.16 -4.35
C ARG A 93 -0.19 11.71 -4.26
N GLN A 94 0.73 10.79 -4.00
CA GLN A 94 0.41 9.36 -3.91
C GLN A 94 -0.52 9.08 -2.74
N TYR A 95 -0.29 9.67 -1.56
CA TYR A 95 -1.15 9.50 -0.41
C TYR A 95 -2.58 10.00 -0.69
N ALA A 96 -2.73 11.16 -1.34
CA ALA A 96 -4.04 11.66 -1.74
C ALA A 96 -4.77 10.69 -2.67
N LEU A 97 -4.07 10.06 -3.61
CA LEU A 97 -4.64 9.06 -4.52
C LEU A 97 -5.10 7.80 -3.77
N VAL A 98 -4.25 7.21 -2.94
CA VAL A 98 -4.62 5.98 -2.20
C VAL A 98 -5.70 6.24 -1.16
N ARG A 99 -5.73 7.44 -0.55
CA ARG A 99 -6.78 7.82 0.40
C ARG A 99 -8.13 8.07 -0.30
N SER A 100 -8.11 8.55 -1.54
CA SER A 100 -9.31 8.86 -2.30
C SER A 100 -9.85 7.67 -3.09
N ALA A 101 -9.06 6.60 -3.26
CA ALA A 101 -9.52 5.39 -3.91
C ALA A 101 -10.62 4.74 -3.03
N PRO A 102 -11.90 4.76 -3.45
CA PRO A 102 -12.93 4.06 -2.71
C PRO A 102 -12.63 2.56 -2.81
N ASP A 103 -12.39 1.93 -1.67
CA ASP A 103 -12.42 0.49 -1.40
C ASP A 103 -12.39 -0.41 -2.66
N THR A 104 -11.21 -0.57 -3.29
CA THR A 104 -11.03 -1.59 -4.33
C THR A 104 -11.15 -3.02 -3.76
N THR A 105 -11.38 -3.16 -2.45
CA THR A 105 -11.77 -4.41 -1.80
C THR A 105 -13.24 -4.78 -2.04
N MET A 106 -14.13 -3.82 -2.32
CA MET A 106 -15.54 -4.09 -2.63
C MET A 106 -15.78 -4.65 -4.04
N ALA A 107 -14.77 -4.65 -4.92
CA ALA A 107 -14.87 -5.28 -6.25
C ALA A 107 -14.57 -6.79 -6.26
N ILE A 108 -14.10 -7.37 -5.14
CA ILE A 108 -13.67 -8.78 -5.07
C ILE A 108 -14.67 -9.65 -4.29
N ARG A 109 -15.71 -9.08 -3.65
CA ARG A 109 -16.58 -9.85 -2.72
C ARG A 109 -18.10 -9.76 -2.95
N THR A 110 -18.55 -9.43 -4.16
CA THR A 110 -19.94 -9.65 -4.60
C THR A 110 -19.98 -10.31 -5.98
N GLY A 111 -19.67 -11.61 -6.01
CA GLY A 111 -19.93 -12.45 -7.17
C GLY A 111 -19.47 -13.89 -6.94
N PRO A 112 -20.37 -14.75 -6.42
CA PRO A 112 -20.79 -15.90 -7.22
C PRO A 112 -22.33 -15.96 -7.23
N MET A 113 -23.05 -16.22 -8.31
CA MET A 113 -22.98 -17.43 -9.15
C MET A 113 -23.79 -17.19 -10.43
N SER A 114 -23.16 -17.27 -11.60
CA SER A 114 -23.83 -17.73 -12.83
C SER A 114 -22.78 -18.40 -13.71
N SER A 115 -22.97 -19.69 -13.88
CA SER A 115 -22.01 -20.68 -14.36
C SER A 115 -21.40 -20.39 -15.74
N PRO A 116 -20.18 -20.88 -16.02
CA PRO A 116 -19.54 -20.69 -17.31
C PRO A 116 -20.11 -21.69 -18.34
N ARG A 117 -20.91 -21.20 -19.29
CA ARG A 117 -21.20 -21.95 -20.53
C ARG A 117 -20.21 -21.53 -21.63
N ARG A 118 -19.13 -22.30 -21.68
CA ARG A 118 -18.20 -22.57 -22.79
C ARG A 118 -18.80 -22.33 -24.19
N GLU A 119 -18.15 -21.51 -25.02
CA GLU A 119 -17.96 -21.82 -26.45
C GLU A 119 -16.79 -21.03 -27.10
N ARG A 120 -15.70 -21.78 -27.35
CA ARG A 120 -14.81 -21.84 -28.54
C ARG A 120 -14.20 -20.57 -29.19
N ARG A 121 -12.84 -20.63 -29.25
CA ARG A 121 -11.93 -20.58 -30.42
C ARG A 121 -12.09 -19.35 -31.35
N THR A 122 -11.07 -18.55 -31.62
CA THR A 122 -9.76 -18.94 -32.19
C THR A 122 -8.68 -17.88 -31.93
N ALA A 123 -7.64 -18.22 -31.18
CA ALA A 123 -6.36 -17.53 -31.24
C ALA A 123 -5.43 -18.33 -32.17
N LYS A 124 -5.01 -17.74 -33.29
CA LYS A 124 -3.74 -18.10 -33.93
C LYS A 124 -2.77 -16.98 -33.59
N PRO A 125 -1.66 -17.30 -32.92
CA PRO A 125 -0.40 -17.17 -33.65
C PRO A 125 0.58 -18.29 -33.28
N ARG A 126 1.41 -18.73 -34.24
CA ARG A 126 2.73 -19.36 -33.97
C ARG A 126 3.45 -19.67 -35.29
N TRP A 127 4.37 -18.77 -35.66
CA TRP A 127 5.17 -18.82 -36.89
C TRP A 127 6.60 -19.35 -36.67
N TRP A 128 6.88 -20.02 -35.55
CA TRP A 128 8.23 -20.50 -35.20
C TRP A 128 8.31 -21.93 -34.65
N GLN A 129 7.27 -22.75 -34.78
CA GLN A 129 7.20 -23.98 -33.99
C GLN A 129 7.02 -25.30 -34.75
N ARG A 130 7.58 -25.49 -35.96
CA ARG A 130 7.71 -26.86 -36.52
C ARG A 130 8.64 -27.09 -37.71
N LEU A 131 9.84 -26.50 -37.69
CA LEU A 131 11.01 -27.19 -38.28
C LEU A 131 11.39 -28.36 -37.36
N VAL A 132 12.05 -29.39 -37.91
CA VAL A 132 12.47 -30.67 -37.26
C VAL A 132 11.29 -31.68 -37.23
N PHE A 133 11.27 -32.82 -37.93
CA PHE A 133 12.32 -33.79 -38.25
C PHE A 133 11.89 -34.70 -39.41
N TRP A 134 12.88 -35.06 -40.24
CA TRP A 134 12.86 -36.02 -41.34
C TRP A 134 12.45 -37.45 -40.92
N ARG A 135 11.97 -38.24 -41.89
CA ARG A 135 12.53 -39.56 -42.31
C ARG A 135 11.53 -40.74 -42.43
N SER A 136 11.43 -41.23 -43.68
CA SER A 136 11.20 -42.62 -44.16
C SER A 136 9.93 -43.36 -43.71
N THR A 137 9.28 -44.21 -44.49
CA THR A 137 9.79 -45.25 -45.42
C THR A 137 8.70 -45.65 -46.41
N LYS A 138 9.14 -45.88 -47.66
CA LYS A 138 8.62 -46.79 -48.71
C LYS A 138 7.12 -46.85 -49.01
#